data_AF-A0AAE3AD01-F1
#
_entry.id   AF-A0AAE3AD01-F1
#
_cell.length_a   1.000
_cell.length_b   1.000
_cell.length_c   1.000
_cell.angle_alpha   90.00
_cell.angle_beta   90.00
_cell.angle_gamma   90.00
#
_symmetry.space_group_name_H-M   'P 1'
#
loop_
_entity.id
_entity.type
_entity.pdbx_description
1 polymer ?
#
loop_
_entity_poly.entity_id
_entity_poly.type
_entity_poly.pdbx_seq_one_letter_code
_entity_poly.pdbx_strand_id
1 'polypeptide(L)'
;MGKVAGAQNFDGANWYEQHIAKRTRDALAEQDRAFAEKHAGDSLDQLAAYLRRCAGHWGKSPAPIEIVGGSYIAERFGDWKDALRAAHLNPIYKKPRNRDCGRYQNEKKIQIQMHRSERDAKRAARVERVKQRQSKCAVHEATEETFVATDVMLE
;
A
#
# COMPACT_ATOMS: atom_id res chain seq x y z
N MET A 1 15.33 46.31 3.02
CA MET A 1 14.08 45.57 3.30
C MET A 1 13.79 44.62 2.14
N GLY A 2 14.40 43.44 2.11
CA GLY A 2 14.20 42.44 1.04
C GLY A 2 13.19 41.38 1.49
N LYS A 3 12.04 41.30 0.83
CA LYS A 3 11.06 40.23 1.04
C LYS A 3 11.68 38.91 0.58
N VAL A 4 11.90 37.97 1.50
CA VAL A 4 12.27 36.59 1.16
C VAL A 4 11.07 35.93 0.49
N ALA A 5 11.21 35.67 -0.80
CA ALA A 5 10.26 34.91 -1.59
C ALA A 5 10.31 33.43 -1.18
N GLY A 6 9.15 32.84 -0.90
CA GLY A 6 8.92 31.41 -1.08
C GLY A 6 9.26 30.49 0.09
N ALA A 7 8.72 30.73 1.28
CA ALA A 7 8.43 29.61 2.18
C ALA A 7 7.21 28.87 1.61
N GLN A 8 7.43 27.84 0.79
CA GLN A 8 6.37 26.93 0.39
C GLN A 8 5.89 26.24 1.68
N ASN A 9 4.72 26.61 2.18
CA ASN A 9 4.12 25.99 3.36
C ASN A 9 4.02 24.48 3.10
N PHE A 10 4.71 23.67 3.91
CA PHE A 10 4.64 22.22 3.80
C PHE A 10 3.24 21.76 4.22
N ASP A 11 2.41 21.47 3.23
CA ASP A 11 1.09 20.88 3.45
C ASP A 11 1.26 19.38 3.74
N GLY A 12 1.32 19.04 5.02
CA GLY A 12 1.45 17.66 5.47
C GLY A 12 0.27 16.77 5.06
N ALA A 13 -0.92 17.33 4.86
CA ALA A 13 -2.10 16.58 4.42
C ALA A 13 -1.99 16.23 2.93
N ASN A 14 -1.58 17.20 2.10
CA ASN A 14 -1.34 16.97 0.67
C ASN A 14 -0.13 16.03 0.45
N TRP A 15 0.94 16.19 1.23
CA TRP A 15 2.07 15.26 1.19
C TRP A 15 1.63 13.83 1.54
N TYR A 16 0.82 13.66 2.59
CA TYR A 16 0.28 12.36 2.98
C TYR A 16 -0.59 11.75 1.87
N GLU A 17 -1.49 12.54 1.27
CA GLU A 17 -2.34 12.05 0.19
C GLU A 17 -1.52 11.64 -1.03
N GLN A 18 -0.54 12.44 -1.43
CA GLN A 18 0.36 12.12 -2.55
C GLN A 18 1.22 10.90 -2.25
N HIS A 19 1.72 10.75 -1.02
CA HIS A 19 2.52 9.61 -0.60
C HIS A 19 1.71 8.31 -0.68
N ILE A 20 0.49 8.29 -0.13
CA ILE A 20 -0.41 7.14 -0.22
C ILE A 20 -0.78 6.86 -1.69
N ALA A 21 -1.11 7.89 -2.48
CA ALA A 21 -1.46 7.71 -3.89
C ALA A 21 -0.28 7.16 -4.71
N LYS A 22 0.96 7.54 -4.39
CA LYS A 22 2.16 6.98 -5.00
C LYS A 22 2.33 5.50 -4.62
N ARG A 23 2.35 5.17 -3.32
CA ARG A 23 2.44 3.78 -2.84
C ARG A 23 1.36 2.88 -3.45
N THR A 24 0.13 3.38 -3.54
CA THR A 24 -1.00 2.67 -4.14
C THR A 24 -0.75 2.37 -5.62
N ARG A 25 -0.30 3.36 -6.41
CA ARG A 25 0.02 3.15 -7.83
C ARG A 25 1.17 2.18 -8.02
N ASP A 26 2.22 2.30 -7.23
CA ASP A 26 3.40 1.43 -7.31
C ASP A 26 3.01 -0.03 -6.97
N ALA A 27 2.18 -0.24 -5.95
CA ALA A 27 1.67 -1.56 -5.59
C ALA A 27 0.77 -2.18 -6.69
N LEU A 28 -0.10 -1.39 -7.31
CA LEU A 28 -0.92 -1.86 -8.43
C LEU A 28 -0.06 -2.22 -9.65
N ALA A 29 0.95 -1.41 -9.96
CA ALA A 29 1.89 -1.67 -11.05
C ALA A 29 2.72 -2.94 -10.79
N GLU A 30 3.10 -3.19 -9.53
CA GLU A 30 3.77 -4.43 -9.14
C GLU A 30 2.87 -5.64 -9.32
N GLN A 31 1.60 -5.57 -8.90
CA GLN A 31 0.62 -6.63 -9.13
C GLN A 31 0.43 -6.92 -10.63
N ASP A 32 0.37 -5.87 -11.45
CA ASP A 32 0.22 -6.03 -12.91
C ASP A 32 1.47 -6.65 -13.54
N ARG A 33 2.67 -6.30 -13.06
CA ARG A 33 3.93 -6.89 -13.51
C ARG A 33 4.03 -8.36 -13.11
N ALA A 34 3.77 -8.68 -11.85
CA ALA A 34 3.78 -10.05 -11.35
C ALA A 34 2.74 -10.93 -12.08
N PHE A 35 1.59 -10.36 -12.45
CA PHE A 35 0.62 -11.03 -13.31
C PHE A 35 1.19 -11.30 -14.70
N ALA A 36 1.77 -10.29 -15.36
CA ALA A 36 2.35 -10.44 -16.70
C ALA A 36 3.43 -11.53 -16.72
N GLU A 37 4.31 -11.56 -15.73
CA GLU A 37 5.37 -12.58 -15.59
C GLU A 37 4.79 -13.99 -15.43
N LYS A 38 3.79 -14.14 -14.55
CA LYS A 38 3.14 -15.44 -14.31
C LYS A 38 2.38 -15.95 -15.53
N HIS A 39 1.75 -15.04 -16.27
CA HIS A 39 0.90 -15.33 -17.43
C HIS A 39 1.63 -15.10 -18.77
N ALA A 40 2.97 -15.05 -18.77
CA ALA A 40 3.80 -14.90 -19.96
C ALA A 40 3.60 -16.08 -20.93
N GLY A 41 3.52 -17.30 -20.39
CA GLY A 41 3.32 -18.53 -21.15
C GLY A 41 1.85 -18.88 -21.44
N ASP A 42 0.90 -18.11 -20.89
CA ASP A 42 -0.52 -18.43 -21.05
C ASP A 42 -0.99 -18.15 -22.49
N SER A 43 -1.87 -19.03 -22.98
CA SER A 43 -2.55 -18.85 -24.26
C SER A 43 -3.60 -17.75 -24.18
N LEU A 44 -4.00 -17.22 -25.34
CA LEU A 44 -5.07 -16.23 -25.41
C LEU A 44 -6.38 -16.77 -24.80
N ASP A 45 -6.70 -18.05 -25.01
CA ASP A 45 -7.91 -18.66 -24.44
C ASP A 45 -7.88 -18.69 -22.90
N GLN A 46 -6.71 -18.91 -22.29
CA GLN A 46 -6.56 -18.87 -20.83
C GLN A 46 -6.78 -17.45 -20.30
N LEU A 47 -6.23 -16.44 -20.97
CA LEU A 47 -6.46 -15.03 -20.63
C LEU A 47 -7.93 -14.63 -20.81
N ALA A 48 -8.59 -15.09 -21.88
CA ALA A 48 -10.01 -14.87 -22.11
C ALA A 48 -10.89 -15.56 -21.04
N ALA A 49 -10.53 -16.77 -20.61
CA ALA A 49 -11.21 -17.47 -19.53
C ALA A 49 -11.04 -16.74 -18.17
N TYR A 50 -9.86 -16.19 -17.91
CA TYR A 50 -9.63 -15.31 -16.76
C TYR A 50 -10.55 -14.08 -16.80
N LEU A 51 -10.61 -13.38 -17.95
CA LEU A 51 -11.51 -12.24 -18.13
C LEU A 51 -12.98 -12.61 -17.90
N ARG A 52 -13.44 -13.75 -18.41
CA ARG A 52 -14.82 -14.21 -18.24
C ARG A 52 -15.15 -14.46 -16.77
N ARG A 53 -14.22 -15.04 -16.01
CA ARG A 53 -14.38 -15.25 -14.56
C ARG A 53 -14.47 -13.92 -13.81
N CYS A 54 -13.63 -12.96 -14.17
CA CYS A 54 -13.70 -11.61 -13.62
C CYS A 54 -15.03 -10.94 -13.94
N ALA A 55 -15.49 -10.97 -15.19
CA ALA A 55 -16.77 -10.39 -15.57
C ALA A 55 -17.96 -11.05 -14.85
N GLY A 56 -17.92 -12.38 -14.68
CA GLY A 56 -18.95 -13.13 -13.95
C GLY A 56 -19.09 -12.70 -12.48
N HIS A 57 -17.97 -12.40 -11.80
CA HIS A 57 -18.00 -11.90 -10.43
C HIS A 57 -18.64 -10.51 -10.31
N TRP A 58 -18.55 -9.67 -11.35
CA TRP A 58 -19.03 -8.28 -11.31
C TRP A 58 -20.37 -8.07 -12.02
N GLY A 59 -20.84 -9.06 -12.79
CA GLY A 59 -22.06 -8.97 -13.60
C GLY A 59 -21.99 -7.93 -14.73
N LYS A 60 -20.79 -7.47 -15.10
CA LYS A 60 -20.57 -6.45 -16.13
C LYS A 60 -19.26 -6.71 -16.88
N SER A 61 -19.12 -6.11 -18.07
CA SER A 61 -17.84 -6.04 -18.77
C SER A 61 -16.86 -5.17 -17.96
N PRO A 62 -15.74 -5.74 -17.48
CA PRO A 62 -14.78 -4.99 -16.70
C PRO A 62 -13.95 -4.05 -17.58
N ALA A 63 -13.49 -2.95 -17.00
CA ALA A 63 -12.49 -2.09 -17.62
C ALA A 63 -11.07 -2.64 -17.39
N PRO A 64 -10.08 -2.31 -18.25
CA PRO A 64 -8.70 -2.78 -18.07
C PRO A 64 -8.13 -2.44 -16.69
N ILE A 65 -8.43 -1.23 -16.19
CA ILE A 65 -7.93 -0.75 -14.89
C ILE A 65 -8.58 -1.45 -13.68
N GLU A 66 -9.73 -2.11 -13.87
CA GLU A 66 -10.42 -2.85 -12.81
C GLU A 66 -9.83 -4.26 -12.64
N ILE A 67 -9.08 -4.75 -13.62
CA ILE A 67 -8.56 -6.13 -13.67
C ILE A 67 -7.04 -6.13 -13.45
N VAL A 68 -6.55 -7.12 -12.71
CA VAL A 68 -5.11 -7.33 -12.52
C VAL A 68 -4.50 -7.77 -13.85
N GLY A 69 -3.45 -7.09 -14.29
CA GLY A 69 -2.84 -7.32 -15.60
C GLY A 69 -3.71 -6.89 -16.77
N GLY A 70 -4.70 -6.03 -16.59
CA GLY A 70 -5.60 -5.62 -17.67
C GLY A 70 -4.89 -4.91 -18.83
N SER A 71 -3.81 -4.16 -18.56
CA SER A 71 -2.94 -3.58 -19.59
C SER A 71 -2.22 -4.65 -20.39
N TYR A 72 -1.62 -5.63 -19.70
CA TYR A 72 -0.94 -6.76 -20.30
C TYR A 72 -1.87 -7.61 -21.17
N ILE A 73 -3.09 -7.89 -20.69
CA ILE A 73 -4.10 -8.60 -21.47
C ILE A 73 -4.49 -7.79 -22.71
N ALA A 74 -4.73 -6.48 -22.59
CA ALA A 74 -5.02 -5.63 -23.74
C ALA A 74 -3.89 -5.69 -24.79
N GLU A 75 -2.63 -5.67 -24.36
CA GLU A 75 -1.47 -5.79 -25.23
C GLU A 75 -1.40 -7.14 -25.94
N ARG A 76 -1.63 -8.26 -25.22
CA ARG A 76 -1.63 -9.62 -25.78
C ARG A 76 -2.70 -9.82 -26.86
N PHE A 77 -3.85 -9.15 -26.73
CA PHE A 77 -4.95 -9.20 -27.71
C PHE A 77 -4.94 -8.05 -28.73
N GLY A 78 -4.01 -7.10 -28.61
CA GLY A 78 -3.95 -5.87 -29.41
C GLY A 78 -4.85 -4.74 -28.91
N ASP A 79 -6.09 -5.04 -28.53
CA ASP A 79 -6.99 -4.12 -27.84
C ASP A 79 -7.80 -4.83 -26.75
N TRP A 80 -8.22 -4.08 -25.74
CA TRP A 80 -9.11 -4.59 -24.70
C TRP A 80 -10.47 -5.03 -25.27
N LYS A 81 -10.99 -4.35 -26.30
CA LYS A 81 -12.24 -4.76 -26.94
C LYS A 81 -12.11 -6.12 -27.62
N ASP A 82 -10.93 -6.45 -28.13
CA ASP A 82 -10.64 -7.75 -28.73
C ASP A 82 -10.54 -8.83 -27.66
N ALA A 83 -9.90 -8.52 -26.53
CA ALA A 83 -9.88 -9.40 -25.36
C ALA A 83 -11.29 -9.71 -24.82
N LEU A 84 -12.16 -8.69 -24.75
CA LEU A 84 -13.56 -8.86 -24.35
C LEU A 84 -14.34 -9.72 -25.37
N ARG A 85 -14.13 -9.50 -26.68
CA ARG A 85 -14.75 -10.32 -27.74
C ARG A 85 -14.33 -11.78 -27.64
N ALA A 86 -13.04 -12.05 -27.45
CA ALA A 86 -12.51 -13.40 -27.23
C ALA A 86 -13.08 -14.05 -25.95
N ALA A 87 -13.34 -13.26 -24.91
CA ALA A 87 -14.00 -13.71 -23.70
C ALA A 87 -15.52 -13.91 -23.83
N HIS A 88 -16.13 -13.62 -24.99
CA HIS A 88 -17.58 -13.57 -25.21
C HIS A 88 -18.30 -12.57 -24.30
N LEU A 89 -17.65 -11.44 -24.02
CA LEU A 89 -18.18 -10.34 -23.22
C LEU A 89 -18.57 -9.17 -24.13
N ASN A 90 -19.44 -8.29 -23.64
CA ASN A 90 -19.81 -7.08 -24.37
C ASN A 90 -18.58 -6.16 -24.48
N PRO A 91 -18.15 -5.76 -25.69
CA PRO A 91 -17.00 -4.87 -25.88
C PRO A 91 -17.25 -3.44 -25.38
N ILE A 92 -18.50 -3.10 -25.03
CA ILE A 92 -18.86 -1.85 -24.38
C ILE A 92 -18.70 -2.01 -22.87
N TYR A 93 -17.82 -1.19 -22.30
CA TYR A 93 -17.58 -1.12 -20.87
C TYR A 93 -17.51 0.34 -20.42
N LYS A 94 -17.87 0.60 -19.16
CA LYS A 94 -17.75 1.92 -18.57
C LYS A 94 -16.30 2.17 -18.19
N LYS A 95 -15.64 3.15 -18.80
CA LYS A 95 -14.27 3.58 -18.43
C LYS A 95 -14.33 4.31 -17.07
N PRO A 96 -13.88 3.70 -15.96
CA PRO A 96 -13.82 4.38 -14.68
C PRO A 96 -12.66 5.37 -14.71
N ARG A 97 -12.75 6.45 -13.91
CA ARG A 97 -11.56 7.25 -13.63
C ARG A 97 -10.63 6.42 -12.74
N ASN A 98 -9.32 6.55 -12.92
CA ASN A 98 -8.31 5.76 -12.19
C ASN A 98 -8.51 5.84 -10.66
N ARG A 99 -8.83 7.04 -10.14
CA ARG A 99 -9.12 7.26 -8.70
C ARG A 99 -10.42 6.60 -8.23
N ASP A 100 -11.39 6.40 -9.10
CA ASP A 100 -12.74 5.90 -8.73
C ASP A 100 -12.89 4.40 -9.02
N CYS A 101 -11.84 3.76 -9.55
CA CYS A 101 -11.80 2.32 -9.76
C CYS A 101 -11.83 1.60 -8.40
N GLY A 102 -12.72 0.61 -8.25
CA GLY A 102 -12.82 -0.19 -7.02
C GLY A 102 -11.50 -0.85 -6.62
N ARG A 103 -10.67 -1.25 -7.60
CA ARG A 103 -9.33 -1.78 -7.38
C ARG A 103 -8.40 -0.76 -6.71
N TYR A 104 -8.35 0.46 -7.26
CA TYR A 104 -7.55 1.55 -6.69
C TYR A 104 -8.01 1.92 -5.28
N GLN A 105 -9.32 2.01 -5.04
CA GLN A 105 -9.87 2.32 -3.73
C GLN A 105 -9.57 1.25 -2.69
N ASN A 106 -9.61 -0.03 -3.08
CA ASN A 106 -9.27 -1.13 -2.18
C ASN A 106 -7.78 -1.12 -1.81
N GLU A 107 -6.90 -0.99 -2.80
CA GLU A 107 -5.45 -0.88 -2.56
C GLU A 107 -5.12 0.36 -1.72
N LYS A 108 -5.76 1.50 -2.00
CA LYS A 108 -5.60 2.73 -1.19
C LYS A 108 -5.97 2.50 0.27
N LYS A 109 -7.06 1.77 0.56
CA LYS A 109 -7.45 1.41 1.93
C LYS A 109 -6.40 0.54 2.61
N ILE A 110 -5.85 -0.45 1.92
CA ILE A 110 -4.77 -1.31 2.42
C ILE A 110 -3.53 -0.46 2.76
N GLN A 111 -3.12 0.43 1.86
CA GLN A 111 -1.96 1.32 2.08
C GLN A 111 -2.18 2.30 3.23
N ILE A 112 -3.40 2.84 3.40
CA ILE A 112 -3.75 3.68 4.56
C ILE A 112 -3.63 2.88 5.87
N GLN A 113 -4.15 1.66 5.88
CA GLN A 113 -4.11 0.79 7.06
C GLN A 113 -2.67 0.41 7.42
N MET A 114 -1.86 0.05 6.42
CA MET A 114 -0.45 -0.24 6.58
C MET A 114 0.30 0.96 7.15
N HIS A 115 0.08 2.16 6.60
CA HIS A 115 0.71 3.37 7.11
C HIS A 115 0.31 3.70 8.55
N ARG A 116 -0.97 3.50 8.92
CA ARG A 116 -1.43 3.66 10.31
C ARG A 116 -0.73 2.66 11.24
N SER A 117 -0.66 1.40 10.85
CA SER A 117 0.05 0.36 11.60
C SER A 117 1.54 0.68 11.77
N GLU A 118 2.24 1.13 10.72
CA GLU A 118 3.64 1.59 10.78
C GLU A 118 3.82 2.72 11.81
N ARG A 119 2.89 3.68 11.83
CA ARG A 119 2.89 4.82 12.75
C ARG A 119 2.63 4.38 14.20
N ASP A 120 1.68 3.49 14.41
CA ASP A 120 1.34 2.97 15.74
C ASP A 120 2.47 2.10 16.29
N ALA A 121 3.10 1.27 15.46
CA ALA A 121 4.29 0.49 15.84
C ALA A 121 5.45 1.41 16.24
N LYS A 122 5.68 2.50 15.48
CA LYS A 122 6.71 3.50 15.82
C LYS A 122 6.39 4.22 17.14
N ARG A 123 5.11 4.50 17.41
CA ARG A 123 4.67 5.08 18.68
C ARG A 123 4.87 4.10 19.84
N ALA A 124 4.43 2.85 19.68
CA ALA A 124 4.59 1.78 20.67
C ALA A 124 6.07 1.54 21.00
N ALA A 125 6.93 1.42 19.98
CA ALA A 125 8.38 1.29 20.18
C ALA A 125 8.99 2.48 20.93
N ARG A 126 8.49 3.70 20.72
CA ARG A 126 8.94 4.87 21.47
C ARG A 126 8.52 4.79 22.94
N VAL A 127 7.28 4.42 23.23
CA VAL A 127 6.76 4.23 24.59
C VAL A 127 7.56 3.14 25.31
N GLU A 128 7.80 2.02 24.64
CA GLU A 128 8.56 0.90 25.21
C GLU A 128 10.01 1.30 25.53
N ARG A 129 10.68 2.03 24.63
CA ARG A 129 12.03 2.57 24.93
C ARG A 129 12.05 3.52 26.12
N VAL A 130 11.00 4.32 26.32
CA VAL A 130 10.91 5.22 27.48
C VAL A 130 10.73 4.41 28.76
N LYS A 131 9.85 3.40 28.75
CA LYS A 131 9.63 2.50 29.89
C LYS A 131 10.90 1.72 30.25
N GLN A 132 11.62 1.21 29.26
CA GLN A 132 12.91 0.51 29.47
C GLN A 132 13.99 1.43 30.04
N ARG A 133 14.01 2.72 29.67
CA ARG A 133 14.95 3.68 30.28
C ARG A 133 14.60 3.95 31.73
N GLN A 134 13.31 4.11 32.05
CA GLN A 134 12.84 4.32 33.42
C GLN A 134 13.15 3.11 34.31
N SER A 135 12.90 1.89 33.84
CA SER A 135 13.23 0.68 34.62
C SER A 135 14.74 0.53 34.82
N LYS A 136 15.57 0.85 33.81
CA LYS A 136 17.03 0.82 33.95
C LYS A 136 17.54 1.86 34.95
N CYS A 137 17.02 3.09 34.92
CA CYS A 137 17.37 4.11 35.93
C CYS A 137 16.97 3.66 37.34
N ALA A 138 15.76 3.12 37.53
CA ALA A 138 15.29 2.65 38.82
C ALA A 138 16.09 1.47 39.36
N VAL A 139 16.54 0.55 38.50
CA VAL A 139 17.45 -0.54 38.89
C VAL A 139 18.81 0.01 39.30
N HIS A 140 19.37 0.96 38.54
CA HIS A 140 20.64 1.59 38.88
C HIS A 140 20.59 2.29 40.24
N GLU A 141 19.54 3.07 40.48
CA GLU A 141 19.28 3.78 41.74
C GLU A 141 19.15 2.79 42.91
N ALA A 142 18.37 1.71 42.75
CA ALA A 142 18.25 0.68 43.79
C ALA A 142 19.56 -0.10 44.04
N THR A 143 20.39 -0.32 43.02
CA THR A 143 21.71 -0.93 43.19
C THR A 143 22.70 0.00 43.89
N GLU A 144 22.61 1.32 43.66
CA GLU A 144 23.43 2.31 44.36
C GLU A 144 23.00 2.42 45.83
N GLU A 145 21.70 2.47 46.11
CA GLU A 145 21.18 2.50 47.49
C GLU A 145 21.56 1.25 48.30
N THR A 146 21.50 0.06 47.68
CA THR A 146 21.90 -1.19 48.35
C THR A 146 23.41 -1.30 48.56
N PHE A 147 24.22 -0.77 47.63
CA PHE A 147 25.67 -0.69 47.79
C PHE A 147 26.07 0.27 48.92
N VAL A 148 25.46 1.46 49.01
CA VAL A 148 25.72 2.41 50.09
C VAL A 148 25.25 1.88 51.46
N ALA A 149 24.11 1.19 51.52
CA ALA A 149 23.59 0.62 52.76
C ALA A 149 24.44 -0.55 53.31
N THR A 150 25.11 -1.30 52.43
CA THR A 150 25.99 -2.41 52.84
C THR A 150 27.36 -1.92 53.33
N ASP A 151 27.87 -0.81 52.78
CA ASP A 151 29.12 -0.17 53.21
C ASP A 151 28.99 0.45 54.63
N VAL A 152 27.84 1.08 54.93
CA VAL A 152 27.56 1.70 56.25
C VAL A 152 27.34 0.67 57.37
N MET A 153 27.08 -0.61 57.07
CA MET A 153 26.92 -1.68 58.08
C MET A 153 28.22 -2.43 58.43
N LEU A 154 29.35 -2.10 57.80
CA LEU A 154 30.65 -2.77 57.99
C LEU A 154 31.69 -1.93 58.76
N GLU A 155 31.36 -0.71 59.19
CA GLU A 155 32.13 0.12 60.15
C GLU A 155 31.55 0.05 61.57
#